data_AF-A0A2N2EI21-F1
#
_entry.id   AF-A0A2N2EI21-F1
#
_cell.length_a   1.000
_cell.length_b   1.000
_cell.length_c   1.000
_cell.angle_alpha   90.00
_cell.angle_beta   90.00
_cell.angle_gamma   90.00
#
_symmetry.space_group_name_H-M   'P 1'
#
loop_
_entity.id
_entity.type
_entity.pdbx_description
1 polymer ?
#
loop_
_entity_poly.entity_id
_entity_poly.type
_entity_poly.pdbx_seq_one_letter_code
_entity_poly.pdbx_strand_id
1 'polypeptide(L)'
;MKNLVRLISFLLVIVMISGCSRRNNDDSTGDRFEDLIKVLSGDVVRYNSCIEMNFGIDNDAKYEDCWMGKMPDRDNLGKELYWYGLVPDGSQAYDYAKLEDILNAEVFHGKSLCDVIEKVTWYSLDGCSIEERLLDYIEDNAKGPLRSAPKFIK
;
A
#
# COMPACT_ATOMS: atom_id res chain seq x y z
N MET A 1 5.71 9.87 24.62
CA MET A 1 4.98 10.74 23.66
C MET A 1 4.90 10.15 22.25
N LYS A 2 5.95 9.53 21.69
CA LYS A 2 5.93 8.95 20.32
C LYS A 2 4.86 7.86 20.09
N ASN A 3 4.59 7.03 21.10
CA ASN A 3 3.59 5.96 21.01
C ASN A 3 2.14 6.48 21.05
N LEU A 4 1.89 7.62 21.70
CA LEU A 4 0.56 8.23 21.78
C LEU A 4 0.19 8.91 20.46
N VAL A 5 1.16 9.53 19.78
CA VAL A 5 0.96 10.11 18.44
C VAL A 5 0.67 9.02 17.40
N ARG A 6 1.38 7.88 17.45
CA ARG A 6 1.09 6.73 16.58
C ARG A 6 -0.30 6.15 16.81
N LEU A 7 -0.73 6.03 18.07
CA LEU A 7 -2.05 5.52 18.41
C LEU A 7 -3.18 6.46 17.94
N ILE A 8 -2.97 7.78 18.03
CA ILE A 8 -3.92 8.78 17.55
C ILE A 8 -4.00 8.81 16.03
N SER A 9 -2.87 8.68 15.32
CA SER A 9 -2.86 8.56 13.85
C SER A 9 -3.55 7.28 13.38
N PHE A 10 -3.32 6.15 14.05
CA PHE A 10 -4.05 4.90 13.78
C PHE A 10 -5.55 5.05 14.04
N LEU A 11 -5.96 5.70 15.13
CA LEU A 11 -7.37 5.95 15.42
C LEU A 11 -8.03 6.88 14.37
N LEU A 12 -7.31 7.89 13.88
CA LEU A 12 -7.81 8.80 12.84
C LEU A 12 -7.99 8.08 11.51
N VAL A 13 -7.06 7.20 11.14
CA VAL A 13 -7.19 6.34 9.96
C VAL A 13 -8.40 5.40 10.13
N ILE A 14 -8.58 4.75 11.28
CA ILE A 14 -9.75 3.90 11.55
C ILE A 14 -11.08 4.69 11.51
N VAL A 15 -11.11 5.92 12.03
CA VAL A 15 -12.31 6.78 11.97
C VAL A 15 -12.62 7.23 10.54
N MET A 16 -11.60 7.48 9.70
CA MET A 16 -11.78 7.76 8.27
C MET A 16 -12.25 6.50 7.50
N ILE A 17 -11.75 5.32 7.87
CA ILE A 17 -12.23 4.03 7.34
C ILE A 17 -13.70 3.80 7.71
N SER A 18 -14.16 4.20 8.90
CA SER A 18 -15.59 4.12 9.26
C SER A 18 -16.50 5.00 8.37
N GLY A 19 -15.94 6.02 7.70
CA GLY A 19 -16.61 6.77 6.65
C GLY A 19 -16.67 6.05 5.30
N CYS A 20 -15.66 5.24 4.97
CA CYS A 20 -15.60 4.42 3.76
C CYS A 20 -16.37 3.08 3.91
N SER A 21 -16.38 2.52 5.12
CA SER A 21 -17.02 1.26 5.50
C SER A 21 -18.48 1.49 5.91
N ARG A 22 -19.29 1.95 4.97
CA ARG A 22 -20.76 1.83 5.05
C ARG A 22 -21.29 1.12 3.81
N ARG A 23 -20.97 -0.17 3.71
CA ARG A 23 -21.91 -1.24 3.30
C ARG A 23 -21.24 -2.61 3.20
N ASN A 24 -21.88 -3.56 3.88
CA ASN A 24 -21.99 -5.01 3.61
C ASN A 24 -21.21 -5.95 4.56
N ASN A 25 -21.96 -6.92 5.06
CA ASN A 25 -21.60 -7.92 6.07
C ASN A 25 -20.89 -9.13 5.44
N ASP A 26 -19.72 -8.92 4.86
CA ASP A 26 -18.76 -10.00 4.57
C ASP A 26 -17.47 -9.69 5.35
N ASP A 27 -17.16 -10.54 6.32
CA ASP A 27 -16.04 -10.39 7.27
C ASP A 27 -14.68 -10.34 6.55
N SER A 28 -14.59 -10.82 5.31
CA SER A 28 -13.33 -10.99 4.58
C SER A 28 -12.79 -9.76 3.85
N THR A 29 -13.59 -8.74 3.55
CA THR A 29 -13.06 -7.53 2.86
C THR A 29 -12.54 -6.46 3.81
N GLY A 30 -13.05 -6.38 5.04
CA GLY A 30 -12.49 -5.51 6.06
C GLY A 30 -11.00 -5.80 6.30
N ASP A 31 -10.67 -7.09 6.39
CA ASP A 31 -9.30 -7.56 6.61
C ASP A 31 -8.35 -7.19 5.46
N ARG A 32 -8.78 -7.33 4.20
CA ARG A 32 -7.94 -7.05 3.02
C ARG A 32 -7.54 -5.58 2.90
N PHE A 33 -8.44 -4.65 3.23
CA PHE A 33 -8.12 -3.22 3.17
C PHE A 33 -7.23 -2.78 4.32
N GLU A 34 -7.46 -3.31 5.53
CA GLU A 34 -6.57 -3.07 6.66
C GLU A 34 -5.16 -3.62 6.42
N ASP A 35 -5.05 -4.78 5.80
CA ASP A 35 -3.76 -5.40 5.46
C ASP A 35 -2.98 -4.59 4.42
N LEU A 36 -3.66 -4.05 3.40
CA LEU A 36 -3.07 -3.07 2.47
C LEU A 36 -2.49 -1.86 3.22
N ILE A 37 -3.26 -1.29 4.14
CA ILE A 37 -2.81 -0.13 4.95
C ILE A 37 -1.59 -0.51 5.77
N LYS A 38 -1.58 -1.68 6.42
CA LYS A 38 -0.43 -2.17 7.20
C LYS A 38 0.81 -2.28 6.31
N VAL A 39 0.71 -2.95 5.16
CA VAL A 39 1.81 -3.10 4.19
C VAL A 39 2.37 -1.71 3.80
N LEU A 40 1.51 -0.80 3.35
CA LEU A 40 1.93 0.54 2.89
C LEU A 40 2.34 1.49 4.03
N SER A 41 2.07 1.13 5.28
CA SER A 41 2.59 1.87 6.44
C SER A 41 4.05 1.53 6.78
N GLY A 42 4.62 0.49 6.15
CA GLY A 42 6.00 0.04 6.35
C GLY A 42 7.04 1.15 6.15
N ASP A 43 8.08 1.15 6.97
CA ASP A 43 9.17 2.15 6.93
C ASP A 43 10.17 1.77 5.83
N VAL A 44 9.98 2.35 4.64
CA VAL A 44 10.82 2.09 3.47
C VAL A 44 12.13 2.88 3.50
N VAL A 45 12.15 4.02 4.19
CA VAL A 45 13.31 4.92 4.29
C VAL A 45 14.40 4.27 5.12
N ARG A 46 14.05 3.69 6.28
CA ARG A 46 15.03 3.09 7.19
C ARG A 46 15.82 1.96 6.57
N TYR A 47 15.17 1.15 5.73
CA TYR A 47 15.77 -0.03 5.11
C TYR A 47 16.18 0.20 3.65
N ASN A 48 15.95 1.41 3.12
CA ASN A 48 16.13 1.74 1.71
C ASN A 48 15.53 0.67 0.78
N SER A 49 14.28 0.29 1.08
CA SER A 49 13.56 -0.79 0.38
C SER A 49 12.39 -0.24 -0.44
N CYS A 50 11.89 -1.01 -1.39
CA CYS A 50 10.64 -0.72 -2.06
C CYS A 50 9.56 -1.66 -1.51
N ILE A 51 8.30 -1.23 -1.61
CA ILE A 51 7.11 -2.07 -1.50
C ILE A 51 6.40 -1.95 -2.84
N GLU A 52 6.15 -3.07 -3.50
CA GLU A 52 5.50 -3.10 -4.82
C GLU A 52 4.35 -4.09 -4.82
N MET A 53 3.18 -3.66 -5.29
CA MET A 53 1.97 -4.47 -5.36
C MET A 53 1.43 -4.45 -6.77
N ASN A 54 1.17 -5.63 -7.32
CA ASN A 54 0.52 -5.80 -8.60
C ASN A 54 -0.93 -6.24 -8.40
N PHE A 55 -1.86 -5.62 -9.11
CA PHE A 55 -3.28 -5.87 -8.96
C PHE A 55 -4.04 -5.55 -10.24
N GLY A 56 -5.26 -6.05 -10.34
CA GLY A 56 -6.20 -5.71 -11.40
C GLY A 56 -7.57 -5.35 -10.85
N ILE A 57 -8.36 -4.62 -11.64
CA ILE A 57 -9.77 -4.34 -11.35
C ILE A 57 -10.64 -5.31 -12.14
N ASP A 58 -11.46 -6.08 -11.44
CA ASP A 58 -12.32 -7.09 -12.04
C ASP A 58 -13.31 -6.48 -13.04
N ASN A 59 -13.38 -7.09 -14.23
CA ASN A 59 -14.19 -6.64 -15.36
C ASN A 59 -13.81 -5.26 -15.91
N ASP A 60 -12.56 -4.83 -15.73
CA ASP A 60 -12.04 -3.58 -16.28
C ASP A 60 -10.70 -3.82 -17.01
N ALA A 61 -10.79 -4.03 -18.33
CA ALA A 61 -9.63 -4.31 -19.19
C ALA A 61 -8.60 -3.17 -19.22
N LYS A 62 -8.98 -1.95 -18.84
CA LYS A 62 -8.04 -0.83 -18.79
C LYS A 62 -7.09 -0.98 -17.60
N TYR A 63 -7.60 -1.53 -16.50
CA TYR A 63 -6.91 -1.63 -15.22
C TYR A 63 -6.68 -3.09 -14.83
N GLU A 64 -6.41 -3.96 -15.80
CA GLU A 64 -6.16 -5.39 -15.58
C GLU A 64 -4.75 -5.70 -15.09
N ASP A 65 -3.79 -4.78 -15.26
CA ASP A 65 -2.40 -4.92 -14.80
C ASP A 65 -1.88 -3.58 -14.26
N CYS A 66 -2.28 -3.28 -13.03
CA CYS A 66 -1.90 -2.08 -12.29
C CYS A 66 -0.78 -2.38 -11.30
N TRP A 67 0.00 -1.35 -11.03
CA TRP A 67 1.03 -1.37 -10.02
C TRP A 67 0.83 -0.23 -9.04
N MET A 68 1.09 -0.49 -7.78
CA MET A 68 1.18 0.54 -6.75
C MET A 68 2.27 0.21 -5.77
N GLY A 69 2.74 1.21 -5.03
CA GLY A 69 3.77 0.93 -4.06
C GLY A 69 4.20 2.14 -3.25
N LYS A 70 5.31 1.93 -2.58
CA LYS A 70 5.95 2.91 -1.71
C LYS A 70 7.46 2.77 -1.78
N MET A 71 8.17 3.88 -1.88
CA MET A 71 9.64 3.87 -1.92
C MET A 71 10.24 5.14 -1.31
N PRO A 72 11.54 5.13 -0.96
CA PRO A 72 12.25 6.34 -0.59
C PRO A 72 12.24 7.35 -1.74
N ASP A 73 12.01 8.60 -1.40
CA ASP A 73 12.13 9.71 -2.34
C ASP A 73 13.62 9.95 -2.63
N ARG A 74 14.02 9.68 -3.89
CA ARG A 74 15.41 9.79 -4.33
C ARG A 74 15.87 11.24 -4.41
N ASP A 75 14.94 12.17 -4.62
CA ASP A 75 15.22 13.59 -4.76
C ASP A 75 15.14 14.31 -3.39
N ASN A 76 14.40 13.74 -2.43
CA ASN A 76 14.29 14.24 -1.06
C ASN A 76 14.70 13.20 -0.02
N LEU A 77 15.99 13.19 0.33
CA LEU A 77 16.54 12.29 1.35
C LEU A 77 15.74 12.30 2.65
N GLY A 78 15.41 11.10 3.13
CA GLY A 78 14.64 10.90 4.37
C GLY A 78 13.13 10.99 4.20
N LYS A 79 12.64 11.26 2.98
CA LYS A 79 11.21 11.18 2.65
C LYS A 79 10.91 9.89 1.90
N GLU A 80 9.62 9.59 1.83
CA GLU A 80 9.04 8.48 1.09
C GLU A 80 7.93 9.04 0.19
N LEU A 81 7.67 8.31 -0.89
CA LEU A 81 6.59 8.58 -1.83
C LEU A 81 5.79 7.31 -2.06
N TYR A 82 4.50 7.50 -2.23
CA TYR A 82 3.54 6.50 -2.65
C TYR A 82 3.30 6.68 -4.13
N TRP A 83 3.12 5.59 -4.88
CA TRP A 83 3.02 5.71 -6.33
C TRP A 83 2.00 4.74 -6.93
N TYR A 84 1.47 5.14 -8.07
CA TYR A 84 0.69 4.31 -8.99
C TYR A 84 1.38 4.24 -10.35
N GLY A 85 1.31 3.07 -10.99
CA GLY A 85 1.54 2.85 -12.41
C GLY A 85 0.37 2.04 -12.97
N LEU A 86 -0.65 2.72 -13.52
CA LEU A 86 -1.94 2.08 -13.79
C LEU A 86 -2.09 1.48 -15.19
N VAL A 87 -1.20 1.85 -16.12
CA VAL A 87 -1.24 1.36 -17.50
C VAL A 87 0.18 1.10 -18.01
N PRO A 88 0.38 0.10 -18.90
CA PRO A 88 1.71 -0.32 -19.34
C PRO A 88 2.52 0.76 -20.08
N ASP A 89 1.85 1.73 -20.71
CA ASP A 89 2.52 2.81 -21.44
C ASP A 89 3.05 3.94 -20.52
N GLY A 90 2.79 3.85 -19.21
CA GLY A 90 3.23 4.83 -18.23
C GLY A 90 2.48 6.17 -18.25
N SER A 91 1.44 6.32 -19.09
CA SER A 91 0.68 7.58 -19.18
C SER A 91 -0.13 7.90 -17.93
N GLN A 92 -0.39 6.91 -17.08
CA GLN A 92 -1.05 7.06 -15.78
C GLN A 92 -0.12 6.60 -14.66
N ALA A 93 1.01 7.31 -14.54
CA ALA A 93 1.92 7.23 -13.41
C ALA A 93 1.72 8.45 -12.50
N TYR A 94 1.58 8.21 -11.20
CA TYR A 94 1.29 9.26 -10.22
C TYR A 94 2.08 9.05 -8.94
N ASP A 95 2.60 10.14 -8.36
CA ASP A 95 3.29 10.14 -7.08
C ASP A 95 2.51 10.95 -6.03
N TYR A 96 2.50 10.45 -4.80
CA TYR A 96 1.80 11.04 -3.66
C TYR A 96 2.70 11.09 -2.44
N ALA A 97 2.57 12.14 -1.64
CA ALA A 97 3.36 12.31 -0.42
C ALA A 97 2.79 11.56 0.79
N LYS A 98 1.53 11.14 0.76
CA LYS A 98 0.83 10.50 1.89
C LYS A 98 0.03 9.29 1.44
N LEU A 99 -0.08 8.32 2.35
CA LEU A 99 -0.93 7.14 2.18
C LEU A 99 -2.40 7.51 1.92
N GLU A 100 -2.91 8.50 2.64
CA GLU A 100 -4.29 8.96 2.48
C GLU A 100 -4.56 9.48 1.06
N ASP A 101 -3.58 10.16 0.46
CA ASP A 101 -3.73 10.76 -0.87
C ASP A 101 -3.82 9.68 -1.94
N ILE A 102 -2.97 8.65 -1.88
CA ILE A 102 -3.01 7.55 -2.85
C ILE A 102 -4.30 6.72 -2.73
N LEU A 103 -4.80 6.47 -1.51
CA LEU A 103 -6.02 5.68 -1.31
C LEU A 103 -7.28 6.40 -1.82
N ASN A 104 -7.32 7.73 -1.70
CA ASN A 104 -8.48 8.55 -2.07
C ASN A 104 -8.38 9.17 -3.48
N ALA A 105 -7.27 9.02 -4.19
CA ALA A 105 -7.11 9.59 -5.53
C ALA A 105 -8.10 8.97 -6.53
N GLU A 106 -8.89 9.81 -7.20
CA GLU A 106 -9.93 9.39 -8.16
C GLU A 106 -9.38 8.96 -9.54
N VAL A 107 -8.48 7.99 -9.55
CA VAL A 107 -7.72 7.58 -10.75
C VAL A 107 -8.35 6.42 -11.52
N PHE A 108 -9.36 5.74 -10.96
CA PHE A 108 -10.06 4.62 -11.59
C PHE A 108 -11.42 5.07 -12.13
N HIS A 109 -11.44 5.66 -13.33
CA HIS A 109 -12.68 6.22 -13.93
C HIS A 109 -13.40 7.23 -13.03
N GLY A 110 -12.64 8.09 -12.33
CA GLY A 110 -13.18 9.07 -11.39
C GLY A 110 -13.58 8.45 -10.03
N LYS A 111 -13.06 7.27 -9.71
CA LYS A 111 -13.22 6.60 -8.41
C LYS A 111 -11.87 6.36 -7.76
N SER A 112 -11.89 6.34 -6.43
CA SER A 112 -10.72 6.04 -5.61
C SER A 112 -10.47 4.54 -5.45
N LEU A 113 -9.31 4.16 -4.92
CA LEU A 113 -9.05 2.76 -4.55
C LEU A 113 -10.04 2.30 -3.47
N CYS A 114 -10.36 3.17 -2.50
CA CYS A 114 -11.38 2.91 -1.49
C CYS A 114 -12.74 2.54 -2.10
N ASP A 115 -13.13 3.19 -3.20
CA ASP A 115 -14.42 2.93 -3.87
C ASP A 115 -14.45 1.62 -4.66
N VAL A 116 -13.28 1.11 -5.08
CA VAL A 116 -13.18 -0.06 -5.96
C VAL A 116 -12.52 -1.27 -5.30
N ILE A 117 -12.13 -1.18 -4.03
CA ILE A 117 -11.36 -2.21 -3.32
C ILE A 117 -11.98 -3.61 -3.39
N GLU A 118 -13.32 -3.70 -3.34
CA GLU A 118 -14.07 -4.96 -3.45
C GLU A 118 -13.90 -5.67 -4.81
N LYS A 119 -13.46 -4.93 -5.82
CA LYS A 119 -13.22 -5.41 -7.19
C LYS A 119 -11.74 -5.60 -7.49
N VAL A 120 -10.87 -5.38 -6.50
CA VAL A 120 -9.43 -5.52 -6.68
C VAL A 120 -9.06 -6.99 -6.52
N THR A 121 -8.44 -7.55 -7.56
CA THR A 121 -7.71 -8.82 -7.46
C THR A 121 -6.23 -8.51 -7.30
N TRP A 122 -5.64 -8.90 -6.17
CA TRP A 122 -4.21 -8.75 -5.90
C TRP A 122 -3.43 -9.92 -6.48
N TYR A 123 -2.40 -9.63 -7.26
CA TYR A 123 -1.59 -10.65 -7.96
C TYR A 123 -0.28 -10.94 -7.25
N SER A 124 0.45 -9.90 -6.85
CA SER A 124 1.74 -10.09 -6.17
C SER A 124 2.10 -8.93 -5.24
N LEU A 125 2.97 -9.23 -4.28
CA LEU A 125 3.60 -8.30 -3.35
C LEU A 125 5.10 -8.57 -3.36
N ASP A 126 5.90 -7.54 -3.68
CA ASP A 126 7.36 -7.61 -3.89
C ASP A 126 7.77 -8.75 -4.85
N GLY A 127 6.97 -8.99 -5.90
CA GLY A 127 7.20 -10.06 -6.89
C GLY A 127 6.94 -11.48 -6.39
N CYS A 128 6.32 -11.65 -5.23
CA CYS A 128 5.91 -12.94 -4.66
C CYS A 128 4.39 -13.03 -4.54
N SER A 129 3.85 -14.22 -4.26
CA SER A 129 2.42 -14.32 -3.95
C SER A 129 2.08 -13.51 -2.71
N ILE A 130 0.85 -13.01 -2.65
CA ILE A 130 0.38 -12.20 -1.53
C ILE A 130 0.50 -12.99 -0.23
N GLU A 131 0.07 -14.24 -0.21
CA GLU A 131 0.03 -15.07 1.00
C GLU A 131 1.42 -15.32 1.59
N GLU A 132 2.43 -15.50 0.73
CA GLU A 132 3.81 -15.71 1.18
C GLU A 132 4.39 -14.42 1.77
N ARG A 133 4.19 -13.30 1.08
CA ARG A 133 4.88 -12.05 1.41
C ARG A 133 4.16 -11.24 2.49
N LEU A 134 2.84 -11.37 2.60
CA LEU A 134 2.03 -10.55 3.51
C LEU A 134 2.44 -10.74 4.98
N LEU A 135 2.84 -11.95 5.37
CA LEU A 135 3.29 -12.26 6.73
C LEU A 135 4.50 -11.41 7.16
N ASP A 136 5.42 -11.11 6.23
CA ASP A 136 6.59 -10.26 6.52
C ASP A 136 6.20 -8.82 6.93
N TYR A 137 5.00 -8.37 6.56
CA TYR A 137 4.50 -7.02 6.81
C TYR A 137 3.53 -6.95 7.99
N ILE A 138 2.76 -8.01 8.23
CA ILE A 138 1.75 -8.03 9.30
C ILE A 138 2.31 -8.60 10.60
N GLU A 139 3.22 -9.57 10.55
CA GLU A 139 3.78 -10.22 11.73
C GLU A 139 5.01 -9.47 12.29
N ASP A 140 4.81 -8.26 12.79
CA ASP A 140 5.86 -7.51 13.48
C ASP A 140 5.60 -7.46 15.00
N ASN A 141 5.84 -8.58 15.69
CA ASN A 141 5.91 -8.63 17.16
C ASN A 141 6.87 -9.68 17.78
N ALA A 142 7.76 -10.35 17.01
CA ALA A 142 8.65 -11.34 17.65
C ALA A 142 10.07 -11.54 17.10
N LYS A 143 10.46 -11.03 15.93
CA LYS A 143 11.84 -11.25 15.45
C LYS A 143 12.44 -9.97 14.88
N GLY A 144 13.61 -9.61 15.41
CA GLY A 144 14.44 -8.51 14.92
C GLY A 144 14.85 -8.68 13.45
N PRO A 145 15.67 -7.75 12.94
CA PRO A 145 15.65 -7.33 11.54
C PRO A 145 16.04 -8.46 10.59
N LEU A 146 15.13 -8.83 9.68
CA LEU A 146 15.40 -9.68 8.53
C LEU A 146 15.34 -8.89 7.21
N ARG A 147 15.97 -7.72 7.20
CA ARG A 147 16.53 -7.15 5.96
C ARG A 147 17.94 -6.69 6.29
N SER A 148 18.92 -7.58 6.12
CA SER A 148 20.31 -7.16 6.09
C SER A 148 20.51 -6.29 4.86
N ALA A 149 21.03 -5.08 5.06
CA ALA A 149 21.35 -4.17 3.97
C ALA A 149 22.24 -4.90 2.93
N PRO A 150 22.02 -4.68 1.62
CA PRO A 150 22.90 -5.24 0.60
C PRO A 150 24.34 -4.79 0.88
N LYS A 151 25.22 -5.77 1.09
CA LYS A 151 26.66 -5.52 1.23
C LYS A 151 27.18 -5.06 -0.12
N PHE A 152 27.42 -3.77 -0.27
CA PHE A 152 28.25 -3.28 -1.37
C PHE A 152 29.67 -3.81 -1.17
N ILE A 153 30.04 -4.80 -1.99
CA ILE A 153 31.43 -5.26 -2.10
C ILE A 153 32.16 -4.19 -2.91
N LYS A 154 33.19 -3.58 -2.30
CA LYS A 154 34.12 -2.66 -2.96
C LYS A 154 35.06 -3.41 -3.89
#